data_AF-A0A319BY41-F1
#
_entry.id   AF-A0A319BY41-F1
#
_cell.length_a   1.000
_cell.length_b   1.000
_cell.length_c   1.000
_cell.angle_alpha   90.00
_cell.angle_beta   90.00
_cell.angle_gamma   90.00
#
_symmetry.space_group_name_H-M   'P 1'
#
loop_
_entity.id
_entity.type
_entity.pdbx_description
1 polymer ?
#
loop_
_entity_poly.entity_id
_entity_poly.type
_entity_poly.pdbx_seq_one_letter_code
_entity_poly.pdbx_strand_id
1 'polypeptide(L)'
;MAPRPSTSRLYFLDVGISTSELNGRLLTCKPDGSDPRELITQIKTMPDGIAIDAARQHIYWTNMGVPSADDGSIQRCDLSGQNIVTIVPKGHTHTPKQLTIAPRSQKLYWSDREGRRVMRANLDGTEVEVLYRAVSSNRTDTPAVYDWCVGVAVDEEAGLVYWTQKGPSKGNQGRIFRMGVERKEGESVERRTDVECLLEELPEPIDLELDHATGTLYWTDRGDPPRGNTVNAAVLADLAASKQKSEPKILVRKLHEGIGIALDVENQRMFFGDLGGSLYCANLDGSCKSTVLPDIGGAITGVAYVG
;
A
#
# COMPACT_ATOMS: atom_id res chain seq x y z
N MET A 1 -19.05 17.34 30.08
CA MET A 1 -19.28 17.52 28.63
C MET A 1 -19.11 16.15 28.00
N ALA A 2 -20.15 15.57 27.38
CA ALA A 2 -19.99 14.28 26.72
C ALA A 2 -18.98 14.45 25.55
N PRO A 3 -18.02 13.53 25.36
CA PRO A 3 -17.12 13.61 24.21
C PRO A 3 -17.98 13.57 22.94
N ARG A 4 -17.66 14.44 21.95
CA ARG A 4 -18.22 14.29 20.60
C ARG A 4 -17.92 12.85 20.15
N PRO A 5 -18.88 12.13 19.57
CA PRO A 5 -18.58 10.84 18.96
C PRO A 5 -17.45 11.06 17.95
N SER A 6 -16.35 10.31 18.04
CA SER A 6 -15.29 10.41 17.05
C SER A 6 -15.88 9.97 15.70
N THR A 7 -15.66 10.80 14.68
CA THR A 7 -15.97 10.49 13.28
C THR A 7 -14.94 9.57 12.66
N SER A 8 -13.84 9.30 13.38
CA SER A 8 -12.74 8.50 12.89
C SER A 8 -13.13 7.05 12.62
N ARG A 9 -12.65 6.53 11.50
CA ARG A 9 -12.93 5.18 11.03
C ARG A 9 -11.74 4.57 10.32
N LEU A 10 -11.62 3.26 10.45
CA LEU A 10 -10.78 2.42 9.61
C LEU A 10 -11.62 1.91 8.44
N TYR A 11 -11.03 1.88 7.26
CA TYR A 11 -11.55 1.22 6.08
C TYR A 11 -10.52 0.19 5.64
N PHE A 12 -10.95 -1.03 5.37
CA PHE A 12 -10.02 -2.11 5.02
C PHE A 12 -10.66 -3.11 4.06
N LEU A 13 -9.80 -3.78 3.31
CA LEU A 13 -10.20 -4.74 2.29
C LEU A 13 -9.92 -6.16 2.76
N ASP A 14 -10.90 -7.02 2.53
CA ASP A 14 -10.69 -8.46 2.44
C ASP A 14 -10.53 -8.83 0.97
N VAL A 15 -9.40 -9.45 0.62
CA VAL A 15 -9.13 -9.87 -0.77
C VAL A 15 -10.04 -11.01 -1.24
N GLY A 16 -10.64 -11.76 -0.30
CA GLY A 16 -11.68 -12.74 -0.60
C GLY A 16 -11.17 -14.08 -1.09
N ILE A 17 -9.92 -14.46 -0.77
CA ILE A 17 -9.29 -15.71 -1.19
C ILE A 17 -9.42 -16.85 -0.16
N SER A 18 -10.10 -16.61 0.96
CA SER A 18 -10.24 -17.59 2.05
C SER A 18 -11.35 -18.63 1.80
N THR A 19 -12.07 -18.52 0.68
CA THR A 19 -13.14 -19.44 0.26
C THR A 19 -12.89 -20.00 -1.15
N SER A 20 -13.61 -21.06 -1.54
CA SER A 20 -13.46 -21.69 -2.86
C SER A 20 -13.80 -20.77 -4.03
N GLU A 21 -14.70 -19.82 -3.79
CA GLU A 21 -14.99 -18.72 -4.72
C GLU A 21 -14.40 -17.43 -4.18
N LEU A 22 -13.97 -16.54 -5.08
CA LEU A 22 -13.56 -15.20 -4.68
C LEU A 22 -14.73 -14.48 -4.01
N ASN A 23 -14.50 -13.90 -2.84
CA ASN A 23 -15.51 -13.14 -2.11
C ASN A 23 -14.88 -11.94 -1.39
N GLY A 24 -14.34 -11.00 -2.16
CA GLY A 24 -13.72 -9.80 -1.60
C GLY A 24 -14.75 -8.89 -0.95
N ARG A 25 -14.33 -8.11 0.04
CA ARG A 25 -15.19 -7.21 0.81
C ARG A 25 -14.48 -5.90 1.10
N LEU A 26 -15.27 -4.83 1.20
CA LEU A 26 -14.86 -3.55 1.76
C LEU A 26 -15.55 -3.37 3.10
N LEU A 27 -14.76 -3.27 4.17
CA LEU A 27 -15.23 -3.21 5.54
C LEU A 27 -14.80 -1.90 6.20
N THR A 28 -15.49 -1.56 7.30
CA THR A 28 -15.11 -0.44 8.15
C THR A 28 -15.43 -0.71 9.61
N CYS A 29 -14.63 -0.17 10.53
CA CYS A 29 -14.92 -0.13 11.97
C CYS A 29 -14.37 1.16 12.58
N LYS A 30 -14.69 1.43 13.84
CA LYS A 30 -13.99 2.46 14.61
C LYS A 30 -12.58 1.99 14.98
N PRO A 31 -11.65 2.90 15.31
CA PRO A 31 -10.28 2.54 15.68
C PRO A 31 -10.14 1.58 16.87
N ASP A 32 -11.17 1.47 17.72
CA ASP A 32 -11.23 0.53 18.85
C ASP A 32 -11.88 -0.82 18.47
N GLY A 33 -12.21 -1.02 17.19
CA GLY A 33 -12.86 -2.22 16.67
C GLY A 33 -14.39 -2.22 16.78
N SER A 34 -14.98 -1.23 17.46
CA SER A 34 -16.43 -1.14 17.61
C SER A 34 -17.13 -0.68 16.32
N ASP A 35 -18.45 -0.91 16.23
CA ASP A 35 -19.27 -0.55 15.05
C ASP A 35 -18.70 -1.07 13.70
N PRO A 36 -18.37 -2.38 13.59
CA PRO A 36 -17.94 -2.98 12.34
C PRO A 36 -19.10 -3.05 11.33
N ARG A 37 -18.81 -2.77 10.06
CA ARG A 37 -19.77 -2.80 8.96
C ARG A 37 -19.11 -3.35 7.69
N GLU A 38 -19.87 -4.14 6.94
CA GLU A 38 -19.54 -4.49 5.56
C GLU A 38 -20.23 -3.47 4.64
N LEU A 39 -19.44 -2.70 3.88
CA LEU A 39 -19.95 -1.69 2.96
C LEU A 39 -20.19 -2.26 1.57
N ILE A 40 -19.28 -3.14 1.12
CA ILE A 40 -19.37 -3.83 -0.17
C ILE A 40 -18.99 -5.30 0.07
N THR A 41 -19.74 -6.21 -0.51
CA THR A 41 -19.49 -7.66 -0.45
C THR A 41 -19.44 -8.25 -1.85
N GLN A 42 -19.02 -9.52 -1.97
CA GLN A 42 -19.02 -10.26 -3.23
C GLN A 42 -18.16 -9.63 -4.33
N ILE A 43 -17.07 -8.94 -3.97
CA ILE A 43 -16.11 -8.41 -4.94
C ILE A 43 -15.33 -9.58 -5.54
N LYS A 44 -15.61 -9.91 -6.81
CA LYS A 44 -15.03 -11.08 -7.50
C LYS A 44 -13.68 -10.81 -8.18
N THR A 45 -13.08 -9.65 -7.93
CA THR A 45 -11.91 -9.12 -8.66
C THR A 45 -10.66 -8.93 -7.80
N MET A 46 -10.64 -9.57 -6.62
CA MET A 46 -9.55 -9.53 -5.63
C MET A 46 -9.11 -8.10 -5.28
N PRO A 47 -9.87 -7.38 -4.43
CA PRO A 47 -9.52 -6.03 -4.03
C PRO A 47 -8.26 -6.04 -3.15
N ASP A 48 -7.35 -5.09 -3.32
CA ASP A 48 -6.02 -5.10 -2.66
C ASP A 48 -5.67 -3.78 -1.97
N GLY A 49 -5.29 -2.75 -2.73
CA GLY A 49 -4.98 -1.42 -2.20
C GLY A 49 -6.24 -0.59 -1.93
N ILE A 50 -6.19 0.31 -0.94
CA ILE A 50 -7.27 1.24 -0.61
C ILE A 50 -6.73 2.63 -0.27
N ALA A 51 -7.43 3.69 -0.68
CA ALA A 51 -7.20 5.05 -0.19
C ALA A 51 -8.53 5.80 -0.05
N ILE A 52 -8.56 6.80 0.84
CA ILE A 52 -9.78 7.55 1.16
C ILE A 52 -9.56 9.04 0.89
N ASP A 53 -10.38 9.63 0.03
CA ASP A 53 -10.50 11.09 -0.08
C ASP A 53 -11.66 11.55 0.83
N ALA A 54 -11.33 11.87 2.08
CA ALA A 54 -12.32 12.35 3.04
C ALA A 54 -12.93 13.70 2.63
N ALA A 55 -12.20 14.57 1.91
CA ALA A 55 -12.73 15.86 1.48
C ALA A 55 -13.83 15.70 0.41
N ARG A 56 -13.68 14.69 -0.48
CA ARG A 56 -14.68 14.37 -1.52
C ARG A 56 -15.63 13.23 -1.16
N GLN A 57 -15.48 12.67 0.04
CA GLN A 57 -16.29 11.56 0.53
C GLN A 57 -16.22 10.31 -0.37
N HIS A 58 -15.01 10.00 -0.87
CA HIS A 58 -14.80 8.85 -1.75
C HIS A 58 -13.83 7.83 -1.19
N ILE A 59 -14.10 6.56 -1.46
CA ILE A 59 -13.20 5.42 -1.25
C ILE A 59 -12.70 4.93 -2.60
N TYR A 60 -11.40 4.72 -2.72
CA TYR A 60 -10.74 4.18 -3.91
C TYR A 60 -10.14 2.83 -3.60
N TRP A 61 -10.27 1.85 -4.49
CA TRP A 61 -9.58 0.57 -4.34
C TRP A 61 -9.08 0.01 -5.68
N THR A 62 -7.97 -0.72 -5.61
CA THR A 62 -7.48 -1.51 -6.74
C THR A 62 -8.12 -2.89 -6.74
N ASN A 63 -8.33 -3.42 -7.95
CA ASN A 63 -8.78 -4.77 -8.20
C ASN A 63 -7.67 -5.48 -8.99
N MET A 64 -7.10 -6.55 -8.41
CA MET A 64 -5.96 -7.24 -9.01
C MET A 64 -6.27 -7.88 -10.37
N GLY A 65 -7.52 -8.28 -10.61
CA GLY A 65 -7.86 -9.09 -11.78
C GLY A 65 -7.17 -10.47 -11.74
N VAL A 66 -7.07 -11.13 -12.88
CA VAL A 66 -6.32 -12.38 -13.01
C VAL A 66 -4.87 -12.04 -13.37
N PRO A 67 -3.86 -12.46 -12.58
CA PRO A 67 -2.46 -12.11 -12.81
C PRO A 67 -1.90 -12.43 -14.20
N SER A 68 -2.52 -13.34 -14.95
CA SER A 68 -2.10 -13.71 -16.31
C SER A 68 -2.83 -12.95 -17.42
N ALA A 69 -3.75 -12.03 -17.13
CA ALA A 69 -4.73 -11.50 -18.08
C ALA A 69 -4.68 -9.99 -18.35
N ASP A 70 -3.78 -9.21 -17.73
CA ASP A 70 -3.69 -7.74 -17.87
C ASP A 70 -5.06 -7.04 -17.73
N ASP A 71 -5.86 -7.51 -16.77
CA ASP A 71 -7.27 -7.15 -16.62
C ASP A 71 -7.60 -6.53 -15.25
N GLY A 72 -6.59 -5.98 -14.58
CA GLY A 72 -6.72 -5.19 -13.38
C GLY A 72 -7.50 -3.89 -13.62
N SER A 73 -8.06 -3.33 -12.54
CA SER A 73 -8.84 -2.09 -12.61
C SER A 73 -8.79 -1.32 -11.30
N ILE A 74 -9.25 -0.07 -11.32
CA ILE A 74 -9.42 0.76 -10.12
C ILE A 74 -10.86 1.25 -10.08
N GLN A 75 -11.47 1.12 -8.91
CA GLN A 75 -12.84 1.54 -8.66
C GLN A 75 -12.90 2.55 -7.52
N ARG A 76 -14.00 3.30 -7.50
CA ARG A 76 -14.32 4.26 -6.45
C ARG A 76 -15.79 4.14 -6.06
N CYS A 77 -16.11 4.45 -4.81
CA CYS A 77 -17.48 4.59 -4.32
C CYS A 77 -17.57 5.74 -3.31
N ASP A 78 -18.77 6.08 -2.86
CA ASP A 78 -18.97 7.00 -1.75
C ASP A 78 -18.55 6.34 -0.42
N LEU A 79 -18.30 7.12 0.65
CA LEU A 79 -17.95 6.56 1.98
C LEU A 79 -19.00 5.58 2.55
N SER A 80 -20.22 5.57 2.01
CA SER A 80 -21.27 4.61 2.37
C SER A 80 -21.18 3.27 1.63
N GLY A 81 -20.23 3.09 0.70
CA GLY A 81 -20.14 1.92 -0.18
C GLY A 81 -21.05 1.95 -1.42
N GLN A 82 -21.77 3.06 -1.65
CA GLN A 82 -22.70 3.21 -2.78
C GLN A 82 -22.04 3.89 -3.98
N ASN A 83 -22.73 3.93 -5.12
CA ASN A 83 -22.28 4.66 -6.33
C ASN A 83 -20.90 4.20 -6.82
N ILE A 84 -20.73 2.88 -6.94
CA ILE A 84 -19.50 2.27 -7.43
C ILE A 84 -19.28 2.66 -8.91
N VAL A 85 -18.10 3.22 -9.21
CA VAL A 85 -17.66 3.60 -10.55
C VAL A 85 -16.29 3.00 -10.82
N THR A 86 -16.12 2.37 -11.99
CA THR A 86 -14.80 2.00 -12.50
C THR A 86 -14.14 3.24 -13.11
N ILE A 87 -13.07 3.72 -12.49
CA ILE A 87 -12.35 4.92 -12.91
C ILE A 87 -11.15 4.59 -13.80
N VAL A 88 -10.49 3.44 -13.57
CA VAL A 88 -9.45 2.90 -14.46
C VAL A 88 -9.93 1.53 -14.94
N PRO A 89 -10.36 1.39 -16.20
CA PRO A 89 -10.88 0.13 -16.71
C PRO A 89 -9.77 -0.86 -17.05
N LYS A 90 -10.18 -2.11 -17.32
CA LYS A 90 -9.30 -3.21 -17.74
C LYS A 90 -8.46 -2.81 -18.95
N GLY A 91 -7.21 -3.27 -19.00
CA GLY A 91 -6.26 -2.96 -20.08
C GLY A 91 -5.45 -1.68 -19.87
N HIS A 92 -5.70 -0.90 -18.80
CA HIS A 92 -4.88 0.27 -18.44
C HIS A 92 -3.84 -0.04 -17.36
N THR A 93 -4.08 -1.06 -16.53
CA THR A 93 -3.19 -1.53 -15.47
C THR A 93 -3.31 -3.06 -15.36
N HIS A 94 -2.22 -3.75 -15.04
CA HIS A 94 -2.20 -5.22 -15.14
C HIS A 94 -2.74 -5.89 -13.90
N THR A 95 -2.07 -5.69 -12.77
CA THR A 95 -2.43 -6.24 -11.48
C THR A 95 -2.11 -5.19 -10.43
N PRO A 96 -2.91 -4.10 -10.39
CA PRO A 96 -2.69 -2.96 -9.51
C PRO A 96 -2.70 -3.42 -8.05
N LYS A 97 -1.89 -2.76 -7.24
CA LYS A 97 -1.59 -3.06 -5.83
C LYS A 97 -1.96 -1.88 -4.96
N GLN A 98 -1.14 -1.56 -3.98
CA GLN A 98 -1.40 -0.52 -3.01
C GLN A 98 -1.41 0.82 -3.74
N LEU A 99 -2.25 1.71 -3.24
CA LEU A 99 -2.54 2.99 -3.87
C LEU A 99 -2.58 4.08 -2.82
N THR A 100 -2.24 5.30 -3.20
CA THR A 100 -2.31 6.47 -2.32
C THR A 100 -2.84 7.67 -3.10
N ILE A 101 -3.32 8.66 -2.36
CA ILE A 101 -3.83 9.92 -2.91
C ILE A 101 -2.84 11.03 -2.59
N ALA A 102 -2.50 11.81 -3.59
CA ALA A 102 -1.73 13.04 -3.45
C ALA A 102 -2.73 14.22 -3.41
N PRO A 103 -3.12 14.71 -2.21
CA PRO A 103 -4.26 15.61 -2.07
C PRO A 103 -4.02 17.00 -2.66
N ARG A 104 -2.80 17.53 -2.72
CA ARG A 104 -2.57 18.87 -3.30
C ARG A 104 -2.65 18.83 -4.83
N SER A 105 -2.01 17.84 -5.43
CA SER A 105 -1.96 17.64 -6.88
C SER A 105 -3.21 16.97 -7.45
N GLN A 106 -4.10 16.45 -6.59
CA GLN A 106 -5.36 15.82 -7.01
C GLN A 106 -5.12 14.60 -7.92
N LYS A 107 -4.13 13.79 -7.55
CA LYS A 107 -3.71 12.60 -8.31
C LYS A 107 -3.79 11.35 -7.44
N LEU A 108 -4.15 10.24 -8.09
CA LEU A 108 -4.08 8.89 -7.54
C LEU A 108 -2.76 8.26 -7.99
N TYR A 109 -2.05 7.59 -7.10
CA TYR A 109 -0.83 6.83 -7.40
C TYR A 109 -1.02 5.38 -7.03
N TRP A 110 -0.53 4.44 -7.83
CA TRP A 110 -0.55 3.02 -7.51
C TRP A 110 0.65 2.29 -8.10
N SER A 111 1.00 1.18 -7.47
CA SER A 111 1.94 0.21 -8.04
C SER A 111 1.19 -0.85 -8.84
N ASP A 112 1.82 -1.36 -9.89
CA ASP A 112 1.28 -2.40 -10.75
C ASP A 112 2.27 -3.57 -10.85
N ARG A 113 1.90 -4.70 -10.23
CA ARG A 113 2.81 -5.81 -9.95
C ARG A 113 3.32 -6.47 -11.23
N GLU A 114 2.44 -7.12 -11.99
CA GLU A 114 2.80 -7.84 -13.21
C GLU A 114 3.22 -6.90 -14.34
N GLY A 115 2.68 -5.67 -14.37
CA GLY A 115 3.16 -4.64 -15.29
C GLY A 115 4.55 -4.11 -14.93
N ARG A 116 5.00 -4.30 -13.69
CA ARG A 116 6.26 -3.80 -13.09
C ARG A 116 6.36 -2.28 -13.13
N ARG A 117 5.26 -1.59 -12.81
CA ARG A 117 5.13 -0.15 -12.96
C ARG A 117 4.79 0.55 -11.65
N VAL A 118 5.18 1.83 -11.58
CA VAL A 118 4.53 2.83 -10.73
C VAL A 118 3.77 3.78 -11.63
N MET A 119 2.51 4.06 -11.30
CA MET A 119 1.56 4.76 -12.16
C MET A 119 0.82 5.85 -11.40
N ARG A 120 0.29 6.83 -12.13
CA ARG A 120 -0.64 7.85 -11.59
C ARG A 120 -1.78 8.15 -12.54
N ALA A 121 -2.83 8.80 -12.04
CA ALA A 121 -3.95 9.34 -12.81
C ALA A 121 -4.60 10.51 -12.05
N ASN A 122 -5.50 11.25 -12.69
CA ASN A 122 -6.45 12.12 -11.99
C ASN A 122 -7.36 11.29 -11.06
N LEU A 123 -7.96 11.94 -10.05
CA LEU A 123 -8.89 11.30 -9.12
C LEU A 123 -10.19 10.74 -9.77
N ASP A 124 -10.45 11.08 -11.03
CA ASP A 124 -11.54 10.51 -11.84
C ASP A 124 -11.06 9.37 -12.77
N GLY A 125 -9.77 9.03 -12.73
CA GLY A 125 -9.15 7.99 -13.54
C GLY A 125 -8.68 8.44 -14.92
N THR A 126 -8.85 9.72 -15.29
CA THR A 126 -8.31 10.27 -16.54
C THR A 126 -6.79 10.47 -16.45
N GLU A 127 -6.14 10.62 -17.61
CA GLU A 127 -4.68 10.87 -17.70
C GLU A 127 -3.83 9.80 -17.00
N VAL A 128 -4.17 8.52 -17.19
CA VAL A 128 -3.35 7.41 -16.71
C VAL A 128 -1.95 7.51 -17.31
N GLU A 129 -0.95 7.59 -16.45
CA GLU A 129 0.46 7.77 -16.78
C GLU A 129 1.33 6.72 -16.08
N VAL A 130 2.33 6.20 -16.80
CA VAL A 130 3.40 5.38 -16.22
C VAL A 130 4.54 6.31 -15.81
N LEU A 131 4.91 6.30 -14.54
CA LEU A 131 6.02 7.10 -14.02
C LEU A 131 7.35 6.35 -14.04
N TYR A 132 7.27 5.03 -13.84
CA TYR A 132 8.41 4.12 -13.83
C TYR A 132 7.98 2.75 -14.36
N ARG A 133 8.88 2.08 -15.08
CA ARG A 133 8.75 0.66 -15.44
C ARG A 133 10.08 -0.04 -15.24
N ALA A 134 10.11 -1.07 -14.38
CA ALA A 134 11.31 -1.87 -14.22
C ALA A 134 11.61 -2.69 -15.48
N VAL A 135 12.88 -2.68 -15.90
CA VAL A 135 13.37 -3.48 -17.01
C VAL A 135 14.06 -4.71 -16.45
N SER A 136 13.68 -5.89 -16.94
CA SER A 136 14.36 -7.12 -16.57
C SER A 136 15.84 -6.98 -16.92
N SER A 137 16.72 -7.15 -15.92
CA SER A 137 18.12 -7.48 -16.22
C SER A 137 18.13 -8.73 -17.12
N ASN A 138 19.12 -8.88 -18.00
CA ASN A 138 19.26 -9.94 -19.03
C ASN A 138 19.33 -11.40 -18.50
N ARG A 139 18.68 -11.71 -17.37
CA ARG A 139 18.56 -13.03 -16.77
C ARG A 139 17.38 -13.74 -17.40
N THR A 140 17.62 -14.36 -18.55
CA THR A 140 16.68 -15.29 -19.17
C THR A 140 16.45 -16.48 -18.22
N ASP A 141 15.17 -16.79 -18.00
CA ASP A 141 14.62 -17.96 -17.31
C ASP A 141 14.56 -17.97 -15.76
N THR A 142 13.88 -16.99 -15.12
CA THR A 142 12.91 -17.12 -13.97
C THR A 142 12.58 -15.76 -13.34
N PRO A 143 11.35 -15.54 -12.80
CA PRO A 143 10.39 -14.53 -13.29
C PRO A 143 10.61 -13.11 -12.75
N ALA A 144 9.85 -12.17 -13.35
CA ALA A 144 9.60 -10.76 -13.03
C ALA A 144 9.43 -10.37 -11.54
N VAL A 145 9.54 -11.30 -10.59
CA VAL A 145 9.29 -11.14 -9.16
C VAL A 145 10.18 -10.09 -8.48
N TYR A 146 11.40 -9.89 -8.98
CA TYR A 146 12.31 -8.84 -8.51
C TYR A 146 11.82 -7.44 -8.87
N ASP A 147 11.11 -7.33 -9.98
CA ASP A 147 10.69 -6.07 -10.59
C ASP A 147 9.26 -5.67 -10.20
N TRP A 148 8.59 -6.53 -9.42
CA TRP A 148 7.21 -6.35 -8.98
C TRP A 148 7.08 -5.21 -7.98
N CYS A 149 6.54 -4.10 -8.44
CA CYS A 149 6.15 -2.97 -7.62
C CYS A 149 4.88 -3.31 -6.81
N VAL A 150 4.82 -2.95 -5.52
CA VAL A 150 3.69 -3.29 -4.64
C VAL A 150 3.15 -2.10 -3.87
N GLY A 151 3.91 -1.55 -2.93
CA GLY A 151 3.56 -0.39 -2.13
C GLY A 151 3.85 0.92 -2.86
N VAL A 152 3.18 2.00 -2.48
CA VAL A 152 3.49 3.34 -3.00
C VAL A 152 3.16 4.43 -1.97
N ALA A 153 4.05 5.40 -1.80
CA ALA A 153 3.80 6.62 -1.04
C ALA A 153 4.31 7.83 -1.84
N VAL A 154 3.75 9.02 -1.58
CA VAL A 154 4.10 10.25 -2.29
C VAL A 154 4.42 11.34 -1.30
N ASP A 155 5.56 12.00 -1.46
CA ASP A 155 5.89 13.25 -0.79
C ASP A 155 5.68 14.41 -1.75
N GLU A 156 4.52 15.06 -1.65
CA GLU A 156 4.17 16.20 -2.50
C GLU A 156 5.01 17.45 -2.19
N GLU A 157 5.70 17.53 -1.05
CA GLU A 157 6.50 18.71 -0.67
C GLU A 157 7.90 18.58 -1.25
N ALA A 158 8.48 17.38 -1.15
CA ALA A 158 9.75 17.06 -1.78
C ALA A 158 9.62 16.76 -3.29
N GLY A 159 8.39 16.53 -3.79
CA GLY A 159 8.15 16.12 -5.18
C GLY A 159 8.68 14.71 -5.48
N LEU A 160 8.53 13.80 -4.52
CA LEU A 160 9.08 12.44 -4.59
C LEU A 160 7.99 11.36 -4.55
N VAL A 161 8.23 10.24 -5.22
CA VAL A 161 7.45 9.01 -5.11
C VAL A 161 8.34 7.90 -4.57
N TYR A 162 7.81 7.11 -3.64
CA TYR A 162 8.44 5.96 -3.01
C TYR A 162 7.66 4.71 -3.36
N TRP A 163 8.34 3.58 -3.61
CA TRP A 163 7.66 2.30 -3.86
C TRP A 163 8.49 1.12 -3.36
N THR A 164 7.80 0.04 -2.99
CA THR A 164 8.45 -1.24 -2.70
C THR A 164 8.57 -2.09 -3.97
N GLN A 165 9.65 -2.86 -4.06
CA GLN A 165 9.76 -4.01 -4.95
C GLN A 165 9.98 -5.27 -4.12
N LYS A 166 9.02 -6.20 -4.16
CA LYS A 166 8.94 -7.25 -3.14
C LYS A 166 10.05 -8.31 -3.21
N GLY A 167 10.55 -8.63 -4.40
CA GLY A 167 11.45 -9.78 -4.59
C GLY A 167 10.75 -11.12 -4.37
N PRO A 168 11.49 -12.24 -4.54
CA PRO A 168 10.95 -13.58 -4.31
C PRO A 168 10.51 -13.76 -2.85
N SER A 169 9.49 -14.59 -2.66
CA SER A 169 8.95 -14.78 -1.31
C SER A 169 10.01 -15.35 -0.37
N LYS A 170 10.13 -14.75 0.82
CA LYS A 170 11.15 -15.10 1.83
C LYS A 170 12.59 -14.99 1.30
N GLY A 171 12.79 -14.15 0.27
CA GLY A 171 14.04 -14.10 -0.49
C GLY A 171 15.12 -13.19 0.07
N ASN A 172 14.79 -12.27 0.99
CA ASN A 172 15.70 -11.22 1.46
C ASN A 172 16.31 -10.40 0.30
N GLN A 173 15.50 -10.16 -0.72
CA GLN A 173 15.88 -9.48 -1.97
C GLN A 173 14.90 -8.36 -2.32
N GLY A 174 14.04 -8.02 -1.37
CA GLY A 174 13.15 -6.90 -1.44
C GLY A 174 13.88 -5.56 -1.31
N ARG A 175 13.30 -4.53 -1.91
CA ARG A 175 13.89 -3.20 -2.01
C ARG A 175 12.83 -2.11 -1.84
N ILE A 176 13.25 -0.93 -1.39
CA ILE A 176 12.45 0.31 -1.43
C ILE A 176 13.22 1.32 -2.26
N PHE A 177 12.52 1.93 -3.21
CA PHE A 177 13.07 2.92 -4.11
C PHE A 177 12.38 4.27 -3.92
N ARG A 178 13.03 5.32 -4.43
CA ARG A 178 12.40 6.62 -4.68
C ARG A 178 12.81 7.21 -6.03
N MET A 179 12.02 8.16 -6.52
CA MET A 179 12.34 9.02 -7.67
C MET A 179 11.58 10.35 -7.58
N GLY A 180 11.94 11.32 -8.42
CA GLY A 180 11.13 12.51 -8.62
C GLY A 180 9.79 12.18 -9.27
N VAL A 181 8.72 12.88 -8.87
CA VAL A 181 7.40 12.75 -9.50
C VAL A 181 7.50 13.06 -10.99
N GLU A 182 8.17 14.16 -11.34
CA GLU A 182 8.34 14.59 -12.72
C GLU A 182 9.58 13.96 -13.34
N ARG A 183 9.43 13.47 -14.58
CA ARG A 183 10.51 12.89 -15.36
C ARG A 183 11.36 13.98 -15.98
N LYS A 184 12.69 13.82 -15.99
CA LYS A 184 13.58 14.77 -16.68
C LYS A 184 13.39 14.68 -18.20
N GLU A 185 13.60 15.79 -18.89
CA GLU A 185 13.50 15.85 -20.34
C GLU A 185 14.48 14.87 -21.00
N GLY A 186 14.01 14.12 -22.00
CA GLY A 186 14.80 13.12 -22.73
C GLY A 186 14.90 11.74 -22.07
N GLU A 187 14.43 11.57 -20.83
CA GLU A 187 14.38 10.25 -20.17
C GLU A 187 13.15 9.43 -20.58
N SER A 188 13.24 8.10 -20.49
CA SER A 188 12.10 7.19 -20.60
C SER A 188 11.70 6.64 -19.22
N VAL A 189 10.51 6.04 -19.10
CA VAL A 189 10.03 5.47 -17.82
C VAL A 189 10.86 4.27 -17.35
N GLU A 190 11.58 3.63 -18.28
CA GLU A 190 12.51 2.53 -18.05
C GLU A 190 13.92 2.98 -17.65
N ARG A 191 14.29 4.22 -17.96
CA ARG A 191 15.67 4.72 -17.85
C ARG A 191 15.69 6.13 -17.26
N ARG A 192 15.28 6.19 -16.00
CA ARG A 192 15.29 7.40 -15.20
C ARG A 192 16.59 7.47 -14.38
N THR A 193 17.31 8.59 -14.49
CA THR A 193 18.58 8.77 -13.75
C THR A 193 18.38 9.12 -12.28
N ASP A 194 17.17 9.50 -11.90
CA ASP A 194 16.80 9.90 -10.55
C ASP A 194 16.17 8.76 -9.72
N VAL A 195 16.13 7.53 -10.25
CA VAL A 195 15.70 6.36 -9.49
C VAL A 195 16.82 5.94 -8.54
N GLU A 196 16.51 5.93 -7.24
CA GLU A 196 17.43 5.59 -6.17
C GLU A 196 16.90 4.40 -5.36
N CYS A 197 17.74 3.40 -5.12
CA CYS A 197 17.46 2.31 -4.18
C CYS A 197 17.82 2.78 -2.77
N LEU A 198 16.82 3.03 -1.93
CA LEU A 198 17.00 3.52 -0.56
C LEU A 198 17.35 2.40 0.42
N LEU A 199 16.68 1.26 0.26
CA LEU A 199 16.82 0.09 1.10
C LEU A 199 16.82 -1.14 0.22
N GLU A 200 17.67 -2.11 0.57
CA GLU A 200 17.77 -3.40 -0.10
C GLU A 200 18.01 -4.51 0.92
N GLU A 201 18.03 -5.75 0.45
CA GLU A 201 18.12 -6.95 1.29
C GLU A 201 16.97 -7.04 2.32
N LEU A 202 15.81 -6.49 1.96
CA LEU A 202 14.58 -6.59 2.75
C LEU A 202 13.93 -7.96 2.53
N PRO A 203 13.25 -8.53 3.53
CA PRO A 203 12.59 -9.83 3.43
C PRO A 203 11.65 -9.92 2.21
N GLU A 204 10.58 -9.13 2.21
CA GLU A 204 9.55 -9.05 1.18
C GLU A 204 8.65 -7.83 1.48
N PRO A 205 9.08 -6.60 1.14
CA PRO A 205 8.40 -5.37 1.53
C PRO A 205 7.14 -5.18 0.68
N ILE A 206 6.02 -4.85 1.33
CA ILE A 206 4.70 -4.85 0.71
C ILE A 206 4.15 -3.43 0.65
N ASP A 207 3.47 -2.97 1.69
CA ASP A 207 2.84 -1.65 1.72
C ASP A 207 3.72 -0.66 2.48
N LEU A 208 3.63 0.63 2.13
CA LEU A 208 4.39 1.67 2.80
C LEU A 208 3.61 2.97 2.96
N GLU A 209 3.90 3.68 4.04
CA GLU A 209 3.32 4.99 4.38
C GLU A 209 4.44 5.95 4.81
N LEU A 210 4.22 7.25 4.62
CA LEU A 210 5.17 8.30 4.97
C LEU A 210 4.57 9.22 6.03
N ASP A 211 5.23 9.32 7.18
CA ASP A 211 5.01 10.45 8.08
C ASP A 211 5.79 11.66 7.56
N HIS A 212 5.08 12.57 6.88
CA HIS A 212 5.65 13.78 6.30
C HIS A 212 6.28 14.72 7.34
N ALA A 213 5.75 14.76 8.57
CA ALA A 213 6.23 15.69 9.58
C ALA A 213 7.63 15.32 10.07
N THR A 214 7.92 14.01 10.14
CA THR A 214 9.20 13.49 10.63
C THR A 214 10.12 12.98 9.51
N GLY A 215 9.59 12.82 8.30
CA GLY A 215 10.30 12.17 7.20
C GLY A 215 10.56 10.69 7.48
N THR A 216 9.64 10.02 8.19
CA THR A 216 9.78 8.60 8.55
C THR A 216 8.96 7.73 7.60
N LEU A 217 9.62 6.79 6.93
CA LEU A 217 8.95 5.74 6.18
C LEU A 217 8.57 4.59 7.11
N TYR A 218 7.35 4.11 7.00
CA TYR A 218 6.83 2.92 7.64
C TYR A 218 6.44 1.90 6.58
N TRP A 219 6.72 0.62 6.79
CA TRP A 219 6.30 -0.42 5.84
C TRP A 219 6.09 -1.78 6.50
N THR A 220 5.32 -2.62 5.82
CA THR A 220 5.14 -4.02 6.19
C THR A 220 6.09 -4.91 5.38
N ASP A 221 6.65 -5.92 6.03
CA ASP A 221 7.45 -6.99 5.41
C ASP A 221 6.79 -8.33 5.66
N ARG A 222 6.73 -9.18 4.62
CA ARG A 222 6.38 -10.60 4.74
C ARG A 222 7.62 -11.47 4.94
N GLY A 223 7.41 -12.77 5.12
CA GLY A 223 8.48 -13.76 5.21
C GLY A 223 8.82 -14.19 6.63
N ASP A 224 9.94 -14.90 6.80
CA ASP A 224 10.20 -15.63 8.04
C ASP A 224 10.93 -14.80 9.11
N PRO A 225 10.71 -15.10 10.41
CA PRO A 225 11.53 -14.57 11.48
C PRO A 225 13.03 -14.81 11.26
N PRO A 226 13.93 -13.91 11.71
CA PRO A 226 13.64 -12.76 12.57
C PRO A 226 13.43 -11.45 11.81
N ARG A 227 13.36 -11.41 10.48
CA ARG A 227 13.25 -10.13 9.75
C ARG A 227 11.90 -9.94 9.05
N GLY A 228 11.26 -11.02 8.60
CA GLY A 228 9.94 -10.96 7.96
C GLY A 228 8.77 -11.01 8.95
N ASN A 229 7.57 -10.74 8.43
CA ASN A 229 6.33 -10.65 9.19
C ASN A 229 6.39 -9.57 10.28
N THR A 230 6.75 -8.37 9.82
CA THR A 230 7.10 -7.20 10.63
C THR A 230 6.44 -5.92 10.12
N VAL A 231 6.36 -4.92 11.02
CA VAL A 231 6.27 -3.50 10.65
C VAL A 231 7.62 -2.87 10.96
N ASN A 232 8.13 -2.07 10.04
CA ASN A 232 9.45 -1.48 10.07
C ASN A 232 9.38 0.03 9.91
N ALA A 233 10.43 0.74 10.32
CA ALA A 233 10.58 2.16 10.06
C ALA A 233 12.02 2.57 9.78
N ALA A 234 12.17 3.65 9.02
CA ALA A 234 13.44 4.33 8.76
C ALA A 234 13.22 5.83 8.53
N VAL A 235 14.08 6.67 9.10
CA VAL A 235 14.06 8.13 8.91
C VAL A 235 14.86 8.46 7.65
N LEU A 236 14.24 9.15 6.69
CA LEU A 236 14.83 9.46 5.39
C LEU A 236 16.14 10.26 5.49
N ALA A 237 16.24 11.16 6.47
CA ALA A 237 17.45 11.93 6.71
C ALA A 237 18.63 11.03 7.13
N ASP A 238 18.37 10.01 7.95
CA ASP A 238 19.38 9.07 8.40
C ASP A 238 19.86 8.16 7.25
N LEU A 239 18.93 7.74 6.37
CA LEU A 239 19.27 7.00 5.16
C LEU A 239 20.22 7.81 4.25
N ALA A 240 20.00 9.11 4.13
CA ALA A 240 20.82 10.00 3.29
C ALA A 240 22.18 10.34 3.91
N ALA A 241 22.26 10.44 5.23
CA ALA A 241 23.50 10.81 5.94
C ALA A 241 24.49 9.65 6.10
N SER A 242 24.02 8.41 6.05
CA SER A 242 24.84 7.26 6.39
C SER A 242 25.71 6.78 5.23
N LYS A 243 27.03 6.72 5.45
CA LYS A 243 27.99 6.09 4.53
C LYS A 243 27.93 4.54 4.54
N GLN A 244 27.26 3.97 5.54
CA GLN A 244 26.94 2.55 5.66
C GLN A 244 25.43 2.37 5.54
N LYS A 245 24.91 1.29 4.97
CA LYS A 245 23.46 1.05 4.94
C LYS A 245 22.91 1.06 6.37
N SER A 246 22.13 2.07 6.75
CA SER A 246 21.47 2.09 8.06
C SER A 246 20.40 1.00 8.05
N GLU A 247 20.42 0.12 9.04
CA GLU A 247 19.42 -0.92 9.14
C GLU A 247 18.06 -0.35 9.57
N PRO A 248 16.97 -0.74 8.90
CA PRO A 248 15.61 -0.49 9.38
C PRO A 248 15.39 -0.90 10.83
N LYS A 249 14.61 -0.08 11.55
CA LYS A 249 14.12 -0.47 12.87
C LYS A 249 12.88 -1.35 12.72
N ILE A 250 12.94 -2.59 13.21
CA ILE A 250 11.76 -3.45 13.34
C ILE A 250 10.95 -2.97 14.55
N LEU A 251 9.73 -2.50 14.31
CA LEU A 251 8.82 -1.96 15.32
C LEU A 251 7.88 -3.04 15.87
N VAL A 252 7.28 -3.82 14.96
CA VAL A 252 6.32 -4.88 15.29
C VAL A 252 6.77 -6.18 14.64
N ARG A 253 6.46 -7.30 15.31
CA ARG A 253 6.75 -8.67 14.86
C ARG A 253 5.50 -9.53 14.91
N LYS A 254 5.62 -10.74 14.35
CA LYS A 254 4.60 -11.80 14.41
C LYS A 254 3.30 -11.37 13.74
N LEU A 255 3.40 -10.88 12.51
CA LEU A 255 2.26 -10.80 11.59
C LEU A 255 2.08 -12.15 10.88
N HIS A 256 0.90 -12.38 10.32
CA HIS A 256 0.62 -13.55 9.47
C HIS A 256 0.50 -13.12 8.00
N GLU A 257 1.66 -12.85 7.39
CA GLU A 257 1.78 -12.24 6.06
C GLU A 257 1.18 -10.82 6.02
N GLY A 258 1.85 -9.89 6.72
CA GLY A 258 1.43 -8.48 6.79
C GLY A 258 1.34 -7.79 5.43
N ILE A 259 0.32 -6.95 5.25
CA ILE A 259 0.09 -6.19 4.01
C ILE A 259 -0.21 -4.73 4.35
N GLY A 260 -1.47 -4.35 4.51
CA GLY A 260 -1.86 -2.95 4.60
C GLY A 260 -1.40 -2.29 5.88
N ILE A 261 -0.98 -1.05 5.78
CA ILE A 261 -0.65 -0.17 6.90
C ILE A 261 -1.30 1.20 6.69
N ALA A 262 -1.77 1.81 7.77
CA ALA A 262 -2.27 3.19 7.77
C ALA A 262 -1.76 3.92 9.01
N LEU A 263 -1.38 5.18 8.84
CA LEU A 263 -0.90 6.02 9.94
C LEU A 263 -2.01 6.94 10.48
N ASP A 264 -2.02 7.11 11.79
CA ASP A 264 -2.72 8.18 12.50
C ASP A 264 -1.67 8.99 13.24
N VAL A 265 -1.00 9.86 12.47
CA VAL A 265 0.13 10.67 12.95
C VAL A 265 -0.28 11.60 14.08
N GLU A 266 -1.49 12.18 14.01
CA GLU A 266 -2.01 13.08 15.04
C GLU A 266 -2.08 12.40 16.42
N ASN A 267 -2.49 11.13 16.45
CA ASN A 267 -2.59 10.34 17.70
C ASN A 267 -1.41 9.38 17.91
N GLN A 268 -0.32 9.54 17.16
CA GLN A 268 0.93 8.77 17.31
C GLN A 268 0.73 7.25 17.28
N ARG A 269 -0.16 6.76 16.40
CA ARG A 269 -0.45 5.34 16.24
C ARG A 269 -0.51 4.91 14.77
N MET A 270 -0.40 3.61 14.54
CA MET A 270 -0.52 2.97 13.24
C MET A 270 -1.45 1.77 13.32
N PHE A 271 -2.14 1.50 12.22
CA PHE A 271 -3.00 0.35 12.01
C PHE A 271 -2.42 -0.53 10.91
N PHE A 272 -2.54 -1.85 11.06
CA PHE A 272 -2.01 -2.76 10.05
C PHE A 272 -2.78 -4.09 10.07
N GLY A 273 -2.92 -4.68 8.88
CA GLY A 273 -3.63 -5.93 8.66
C GLY A 273 -2.73 -7.02 8.09
N ASP A 274 -3.20 -8.26 8.21
CA ASP A 274 -2.49 -9.42 7.64
C ASP A 274 -3.45 -10.43 6.98
N LEU A 275 -2.88 -11.35 6.20
CA LEU A 275 -3.65 -12.39 5.52
C LEU A 275 -4.24 -13.44 6.47
N GLY A 276 -3.86 -13.42 7.76
CA GLY A 276 -4.51 -14.17 8.82
C GLY A 276 -5.89 -13.64 9.20
N GLY A 277 -6.28 -12.46 8.69
CA GLY A 277 -7.59 -11.86 8.90
C GLY A 277 -7.66 -10.91 10.11
N SER A 278 -6.52 -10.65 10.76
CA SER A 278 -6.48 -9.80 11.95
C SER A 278 -6.11 -8.36 11.61
N LEU A 279 -6.77 -7.40 12.28
CA LEU A 279 -6.46 -5.98 12.23
C LEU A 279 -5.88 -5.55 13.58
N TYR A 280 -4.75 -4.83 13.55
CA TYR A 280 -4.01 -4.44 14.73
C TYR A 280 -3.83 -2.93 14.83
N CYS A 281 -3.44 -2.49 16.02
CA CYS A 281 -3.00 -1.13 16.31
C CYS A 281 -1.69 -1.20 17.12
N ALA A 282 -0.81 -0.23 16.94
CA ALA A 282 0.34 0.01 17.82
C ALA A 282 0.69 1.50 17.80
N ASN A 283 1.49 1.97 18.78
CA ASN A 283 2.09 3.29 18.70
C ASN A 283 3.10 3.35 17.54
N LEU A 284 3.40 4.54 17.02
CA LEU A 284 4.38 4.72 15.94
C LEU A 284 5.81 4.27 16.29
N ASP A 285 6.12 4.07 17.57
CA ASP A 285 7.39 3.50 18.02
C ASP A 285 7.38 1.95 18.13
N GLY A 286 6.25 1.32 17.83
CA GLY A 286 6.00 -0.13 17.92
C GLY A 286 5.48 -0.61 19.28
N SER A 287 5.40 0.26 20.28
CA SER A 287 4.89 -0.10 21.61
C SER A 287 3.36 -0.28 21.59
N CYS A 288 2.82 -0.88 22.66
CA CYS A 288 1.38 -1.04 22.86
C CYS A 288 0.63 -1.74 21.72
N LYS A 289 1.25 -2.72 21.04
CA LYS A 289 0.55 -3.54 20.04
C LYS A 289 -0.69 -4.19 20.66
N SER A 290 -1.85 -3.91 20.08
CA SER A 290 -3.14 -4.51 20.44
C SER A 290 -3.86 -5.02 19.19
N THR A 291 -4.84 -5.88 19.41
CA THR A 291 -5.72 -6.37 18.34
C THR A 291 -6.97 -5.49 18.30
N VAL A 292 -7.29 -4.94 17.13
CA VAL A 292 -8.51 -4.16 16.86
C VAL A 292 -9.65 -5.11 16.48
N LEU A 293 -9.40 -5.99 15.50
CA LEU A 293 -10.29 -7.09 15.14
C LEU A 293 -9.47 -8.39 15.08
N PRO A 294 -9.85 -9.44 15.83
CA PRO A 294 -9.06 -10.66 15.89
C PRO A 294 -9.15 -11.51 14.63
N ASP A 295 -10.31 -11.52 13.98
CA ASP A 295 -10.54 -12.26 12.75
C ASP A 295 -11.78 -11.68 12.04
N ILE A 296 -11.65 -11.39 10.75
CA ILE A 296 -12.75 -10.92 9.90
C ILE A 296 -13.37 -12.04 9.06
N GLY A 297 -12.91 -13.29 9.22
CA GLY A 297 -13.27 -14.45 8.41
C GLY A 297 -12.73 -14.38 6.98
N GLY A 298 -11.61 -13.69 6.77
CA GLY A 298 -11.05 -13.34 5.47
C GLY A 298 -9.57 -13.01 5.56
N ALA A 299 -9.02 -12.33 4.56
CA ALA A 299 -7.60 -12.01 4.49
C ALA A 299 -7.40 -10.52 4.17
N ILE A 300 -6.80 -9.76 5.11
CA ILE A 300 -6.71 -8.30 5.00
C ILE A 300 -5.54 -7.89 4.09
N THR A 301 -5.84 -7.03 3.12
CA THR A 301 -4.87 -6.49 2.16
C THR A 301 -4.66 -4.99 2.33
N GLY A 302 -5.69 -4.18 2.13
CA GLY A 302 -5.60 -2.73 2.22
C GLY A 302 -6.15 -2.22 3.56
N VAL A 303 -5.51 -1.21 4.14
CA VAL A 303 -5.96 -0.51 5.35
C VAL A 303 -5.83 0.99 5.12
N ALA A 304 -6.86 1.76 5.46
CA ALA A 304 -6.85 3.21 5.44
C ALA A 304 -7.52 3.76 6.70
N TYR A 305 -7.02 4.89 7.20
CA TYR A 305 -7.55 5.59 8.36
C TYR A 305 -8.10 6.96 7.96
N VAL A 306 -9.24 7.33 8.55
CA VAL A 306 -9.81 8.68 8.49
C VAL A 306 -9.97 9.18 9.92
N GLY A 307 -9.39 10.35 10.23
CA GLY A 307 -9.46 11.04 11.52
C GLY A 307 -10.72 11.85 11.75
#